data_AF-A0A928YVK1-F1
#
_entry.id   AF-A0A928YVK1-F1
#
_cell.length_a   1.000
_cell.length_b   1.000
_cell.length_c   1.000
_cell.angle_alpha   90.00
_cell.angle_beta   90.00
_cell.angle_gamma   90.00
#
_symmetry.space_group_name_H-M   'P 1'
#
loop_
_entity.id
_entity.type
_entity.pdbx_description
1 polymer ?
#
loop_
_entity_poly.entity_id
_entity_poly.type
_entity_poly.pdbx_seq_one_letter_code
_entity_poly.pdbx_strand_id
1 'polypeptide(L)'
;MRRFFWAGLALVTGLVSSTIVTASTRSSSQIDEATRSYWLAAHNLTKEQVTLLDRLERSTQKPDVKRLRTLSGQVLLYTSSVDRFLKYNYPEPELLCSPTAGLGEVAGTDSATLEQVQVYCSLYRSTRELLTIRTRLNHQATLLNAGTGSGGRKPTRQATKKPVNAPAAVNVSRRDVLVLVESSRQRLAQIQPAFPEDLRISVTRSTTPSRSANVR
;
A
#
# COMPACT_ATOMS: atom_id res chain seq x y z
N MET A 1 -14.91 -66.35 10.46
CA MET A 1 -13.96 -67.10 11.30
C MET A 1 -12.57 -66.93 10.73
N ARG A 2 -11.54 -67.08 11.60
CA ARG A 2 -10.09 -67.03 11.36
C ARG A 2 -9.39 -65.68 11.50
N ARG A 3 -8.94 -65.48 12.75
CA ARG A 3 -7.80 -64.68 13.23
C ARG A 3 -6.48 -65.28 12.71
N PHE A 4 -5.41 -64.48 12.68
CA PHE A 4 -4.00 -64.74 13.09
C PHE A 4 -3.18 -63.53 12.60
N PHE A 5 -2.90 -62.54 13.45
CA PHE A 5 -1.63 -62.35 14.20
C PHE A 5 -0.38 -62.59 13.35
N TRP A 6 0.47 -61.57 13.17
CA TRP A 6 1.91 -61.64 13.46
C TRP A 6 2.45 -60.21 13.62
N ALA A 7 3.09 -59.98 14.77
CA ALA A 7 3.83 -58.76 15.09
C ALA A 7 5.18 -58.78 14.36
N GLY A 8 5.64 -57.60 13.93
CA GLY A 8 6.96 -57.39 13.37
C GLY A 8 7.47 -56.02 13.80
N LEU A 9 8.14 -56.00 14.96
CA LEU A 9 8.84 -54.85 15.52
C LEU A 9 10.15 -54.66 14.74
N ALA A 10 10.36 -53.48 14.14
CA ALA A 10 11.68 -53.05 13.69
C ALA A 10 11.87 -51.59 14.05
N LEU A 11 12.60 -51.35 15.15
CA LEU A 11 13.21 -50.07 15.45
C LEU A 11 14.30 -49.79 14.41
N VAL A 12 14.17 -48.66 13.69
CA VAL A 12 15.30 -48.06 12.99
C VAL A 12 15.52 -46.67 13.58
N THR A 13 16.44 -46.58 14.54
CA THR A 13 17.00 -45.33 15.02
C THR A 13 17.92 -44.75 13.96
N GLY A 14 17.38 -43.88 13.11
CA GLY A 14 18.17 -43.06 12.19
C GLY A 14 18.86 -41.94 12.96
N LEU A 15 20.17 -42.08 13.17
CA LEU A 15 21.06 -40.99 13.56
C LEU A 15 21.04 -39.92 12.47
N VAL A 16 20.35 -38.81 12.74
CA VAL A 16 20.42 -37.60 11.92
C VAL A 16 21.77 -36.93 12.21
N SER A 17 22.80 -37.30 11.45
CA SER A 17 24.04 -36.52 11.36
C SER A 17 23.76 -35.24 10.57
N SER A 18 23.23 -34.21 11.24
CA SER A 18 23.17 -32.86 10.69
C SER A 18 24.59 -32.30 10.66
N THR A 19 25.26 -32.38 9.51
CA THR A 19 26.39 -31.50 9.22
C THR A 19 25.85 -30.09 9.11
N ILE A 20 25.97 -29.32 10.20
CA ILE A 20 25.81 -27.87 10.14
C ILE A 20 27.03 -27.35 9.39
N VAL A 21 26.91 -27.23 8.07
CA VAL A 21 27.77 -26.36 7.28
C VAL A 21 27.39 -24.94 7.70
N THR A 22 28.05 -24.43 8.74
CA THR A 22 28.07 -22.99 9.00
C THR A 22 28.93 -22.35 7.93
N ALA A 23 28.37 -22.19 6.73
CA ALA A 23 28.90 -21.31 5.73
C ALA A 23 28.74 -19.88 6.28
N SER A 24 29.79 -19.41 6.96
CA SER A 24 29.94 -18.00 7.29
C SER A 24 30.28 -17.27 5.99
N THR A 25 29.27 -17.03 5.16
CA THR A 25 29.36 -16.03 4.10
C THR A 25 29.04 -14.69 4.72
N ARG A 26 29.99 -14.16 5.50
CA ARG A 26 30.15 -12.70 5.61
C ARG A 26 30.70 -12.21 4.27
N SER A 27 29.90 -12.40 3.22
CA SER A 27 30.11 -11.76 1.93
C SER A 27 29.76 -10.31 2.14
N SER A 28 30.75 -9.52 2.53
CA SER A 28 30.77 -8.09 2.26
C SER A 28 30.94 -7.90 0.75
N SER A 29 30.04 -8.49 -0.06
CA SER A 29 29.86 -8.09 -1.44
C SER A 29 29.36 -6.66 -1.37
N GLN A 30 30.19 -5.71 -1.81
CA GLN A 30 29.76 -4.35 -2.08
C GLN A 30 28.41 -4.43 -2.79
N ILE A 31 27.37 -3.89 -2.16
CA ILE A 31 26.10 -3.65 -2.84
C ILE A 31 26.45 -2.83 -4.08
N ASP A 32 26.19 -3.37 -5.26
CA ASP A 32 26.41 -2.64 -6.50
C ASP A 32 25.66 -1.29 -6.46
N GLU A 33 26.25 -0.25 -7.05
CA GLU A 33 25.73 1.12 -6.94
C GLU A 33 24.30 1.23 -7.51
N ALA A 34 23.95 0.42 -8.52
CA ALA A 34 22.58 0.35 -9.04
C ALA A 34 21.61 -0.22 -7.98
N THR A 35 22.02 -1.24 -7.24
CA THR A 35 21.22 -1.82 -6.14
C THR A 35 21.08 -0.82 -4.99
N ARG A 36 22.16 -0.10 -4.66
CA ARG A 36 22.13 0.95 -3.62
C ARG A 36 21.18 2.08 -3.99
N SER A 37 21.26 2.59 -5.22
CA SER A 37 20.42 3.69 -5.71
C SER A 37 18.94 3.29 -5.76
N TYR A 38 18.62 2.05 -6.16
CA TYR A 38 17.27 1.48 -6.05
C TYR A 38 16.73 1.61 -4.62
N TRP A 39 17.47 1.08 -3.64
CA TRP A 39 17.01 1.02 -2.25
C TRP A 39 16.82 2.40 -1.64
N LEU A 40 17.74 3.33 -1.91
CA LEU A 40 17.63 4.71 -1.45
C LEU A 40 16.41 5.42 -2.06
N ALA A 41 16.16 5.23 -3.36
CA ALA A 41 15.00 5.80 -4.02
C ALA A 41 13.69 5.22 -3.46
N ALA A 42 13.61 3.89 -3.32
CA ALA A 42 12.44 3.22 -2.76
C ALA A 42 12.16 3.62 -1.30
N HIS A 43 13.22 3.76 -0.49
CA HIS A 43 13.13 4.25 0.88
C HIS A 43 12.57 5.67 0.94
N ASN A 44 13.10 6.59 0.12
CA ASN A 44 12.65 7.98 0.09
C ASN A 44 11.17 8.08 -0.33
N LEU A 45 10.77 7.34 -1.37
CA LEU A 45 9.36 7.27 -1.79
C LEU A 45 8.47 6.73 -0.67
N THR A 46 8.89 5.65 0.01
CA THR A 46 8.12 5.09 1.13
C THR A 46 7.96 6.08 2.28
N LYS A 47 9.02 6.83 2.63
CA LYS A 47 8.98 7.87 3.65
C LYS A 47 8.05 9.02 3.28
N GLU A 48 8.11 9.47 2.03
CA GLU A 48 7.18 10.47 1.49
C GLU A 48 5.74 9.98 1.54
N GLN A 49 5.50 8.71 1.23
CA GLN A 49 4.18 8.10 1.30
C GLN A 49 3.60 8.11 2.71
N VAL A 50 4.39 7.71 3.71
CA VAL A 50 3.96 7.76 5.12
C VAL A 50 3.54 9.18 5.49
N THR A 51 4.37 10.17 5.13
CA THR A 51 4.09 11.58 5.39
C THR A 51 2.79 12.03 4.70
N LEU A 52 2.55 11.59 3.46
CA LEU A 52 1.34 11.89 2.71
C LEU A 52 0.10 11.28 3.37
N LEU A 53 0.18 10.01 3.80
CA LEU A 53 -0.91 9.31 4.49
C LEU A 53 -1.29 10.01 5.81
N ASP A 54 -0.30 10.45 6.60
CA ASP A 54 -0.55 11.24 7.83
C ASP A 54 -1.28 12.56 7.56
N ARG A 55 -1.00 13.21 6.43
CA ARG A 55 -1.67 14.46 6.05
C ARG A 55 -3.08 14.21 5.53
N LEU A 56 -3.29 13.13 4.78
CA LEU A 56 -4.60 12.69 4.29
C LEU A 56 -5.53 12.39 5.47
N GLU A 57 -5.07 11.61 6.43
CA GLU A 57 -5.84 11.28 7.63
C GLU A 57 -6.25 12.54 8.41
N ARG A 58 -5.29 13.41 8.74
CA ARG A 58 -5.57 14.64 9.49
C ARG A 58 -6.51 15.59 8.75
N SER A 59 -6.35 15.74 7.44
CA SER A 59 -7.16 16.68 6.66
C SER A 59 -8.56 16.16 6.37
N THR A 60 -8.76 14.85 6.31
CA THR A 60 -10.10 14.26 6.17
C THR A 60 -10.90 14.33 7.46
N GLN A 61 -10.25 14.44 8.63
CA GLN A 61 -10.94 14.67 9.90
C GLN A 61 -11.63 16.05 9.99
N LYS A 62 -10.99 17.09 9.46
CA LYS A 62 -11.52 18.46 9.38
C LYS A 62 -11.39 18.97 7.94
N PRO A 63 -12.32 18.59 7.06
CA PRO A 63 -12.17 18.84 5.64
C PRO A 63 -12.37 20.32 5.31
N ASP A 64 -11.43 20.86 4.54
CA ASP A 64 -11.45 22.22 4.00
C ASP A 64 -11.15 22.16 2.50
N VAL A 65 -11.83 22.97 1.70
CA VAL A 65 -11.72 22.93 0.23
C VAL A 65 -10.28 23.19 -0.22
N LYS A 66 -9.60 24.19 0.34
CA LYS A 66 -8.22 24.51 -0.05
C LYS A 66 -7.29 23.35 0.31
N ARG A 67 -7.41 22.82 1.54
CA ARG A 67 -6.61 21.67 2.00
C ARG A 67 -6.81 20.43 1.13
N LEU A 68 -8.06 20.08 0.79
CA LEU A 68 -8.35 18.92 -0.05
C LEU A 68 -7.77 19.06 -1.46
N ARG A 69 -7.82 20.27 -2.05
CA ARG A 69 -7.19 20.56 -3.35
C ARG A 69 -5.67 20.46 -3.28
N THR A 70 -5.05 21.04 -2.25
CA THR A 70 -3.60 20.93 -2.02
C THR A 70 -3.18 19.48 -1.88
N LEU A 71 -3.91 18.68 -1.11
CA LEU A 71 -3.62 17.25 -0.96
C LEU A 71 -3.79 16.47 -2.26
N SER A 72 -4.82 16.75 -3.04
CA SER A 72 -5.01 16.16 -4.37
C SER A 72 -3.81 16.45 -5.28
N GLY A 73 -3.25 17.66 -5.22
CA GLY A 73 -2.01 18.02 -5.91
C GLY A 73 -0.79 17.27 -5.38
N GLN A 74 -0.63 17.14 -4.06
CA GLN A 74 0.46 16.38 -3.45
C GLN A 74 0.41 14.90 -3.84
N VAL A 75 -0.79 14.29 -3.83
CA VAL A 75 -0.99 12.92 -4.30
C VAL A 75 -0.55 12.78 -5.75
N LEU A 76 -0.94 13.72 -6.64
CA LEU A 76 -0.53 13.69 -8.04
C LEU A 76 1.00 13.69 -8.16
N LEU A 77 1.67 14.65 -7.53
CA LEU A 77 3.14 14.78 -7.60
C LEU A 77 3.87 13.54 -7.06
N TYR A 78 3.39 12.99 -5.94
CA TYR A 78 3.92 11.74 -5.39
C TYR A 78 3.76 10.59 -6.39
N THR A 79 2.55 10.39 -6.92
CA THR A 79 2.28 9.29 -7.87
C THR A 79 3.10 9.42 -9.16
N SER A 80 3.40 10.64 -9.62
CA SER A 80 4.31 10.86 -10.75
C SER A 80 5.76 10.52 -10.42
N SER A 81 6.19 10.76 -9.19
CA SER A 81 7.55 10.40 -8.73
C SER A 81 7.72 8.89 -8.64
N VAL A 82 6.69 8.19 -8.12
CA VAL A 82 6.66 6.72 -8.13
C VAL A 82 6.63 6.18 -9.55
N ASP A 83 5.79 6.71 -10.45
CA ASP A 83 5.72 6.26 -11.85
C ASP A 83 7.09 6.36 -12.56
N ARG A 84 7.84 7.44 -12.33
CA ARG A 84 9.20 7.58 -12.85
C ARG A 84 10.15 6.53 -12.28
N PHE A 85 10.10 6.28 -10.97
CA PHE A 85 10.89 5.22 -10.34
C PHE A 85 10.54 3.83 -10.90
N LEU A 86 9.25 3.54 -11.06
CA LEU A 86 8.79 2.26 -11.57
C LEU A 86 9.30 2.04 -13.00
N LYS A 87 9.09 3.02 -13.90
CA LYS A 87 9.53 2.96 -15.30
C LYS A 87 11.04 2.85 -15.46
N TYR A 88 11.81 3.48 -14.59
CA TYR A 88 13.27 3.43 -14.64
C TYR A 88 13.81 2.04 -14.29
N ASN A 89 13.19 1.35 -13.33
CA ASN A 89 13.68 0.06 -12.86
C ASN A 89 13.08 -1.12 -13.64
N TYR A 90 11.76 -1.11 -13.87
CA TYR A 90 11.05 -2.13 -14.63
C TYR A 90 9.92 -1.47 -15.45
N PRO A 91 10.05 -1.30 -16.77
CA PRO A 91 9.09 -0.54 -17.58
C PRO A 91 7.66 -1.08 -17.58
N GLU A 92 7.47 -2.37 -17.27
CA GLU A 92 6.18 -3.07 -17.34
C GLU A 92 5.71 -3.57 -15.97
N PRO A 93 5.27 -2.67 -15.06
CA PRO A 93 4.84 -3.04 -13.70
C PRO A 93 3.67 -4.02 -13.67
N GLU A 94 2.80 -3.99 -14.68
CA GLU A 94 1.61 -4.86 -14.76
C GLU A 94 1.99 -6.33 -14.92
N LEU A 95 3.01 -6.63 -15.74
CA LEU A 95 3.49 -7.99 -15.92
C LEU A 95 4.23 -8.51 -14.67
N LEU A 96 5.06 -7.66 -14.06
CA LEU A 96 5.84 -8.03 -12.88
C LEU A 96 4.96 -8.25 -11.64
N CYS A 97 3.98 -7.38 -11.41
CA CYS A 97 3.21 -7.36 -10.16
C CYS A 97 1.88 -8.12 -10.21
N SER A 98 1.44 -8.51 -11.40
CA SER A 98 0.23 -9.31 -11.63
C SER A 98 0.48 -10.32 -12.75
N PRO A 99 1.40 -11.30 -12.57
CA PRO A 99 1.73 -12.25 -13.61
C PRO A 99 0.48 -13.04 -14.00
N THR A 100 0.12 -13.01 -15.29
CA THR A 100 -0.93 -13.87 -15.83
C THR A 100 -0.47 -15.32 -15.71
N ALA A 101 -1.31 -16.18 -15.14
CA ALA A 101 -1.02 -17.60 -15.03
C ALA A 101 -0.65 -18.18 -16.42
N GLY A 102 0.55 -18.75 -16.54
CA GLY A 102 1.04 -19.38 -17.78
C GLY A 102 1.97 -18.53 -18.65
N LEU A 103 2.23 -17.26 -18.30
CA LEU A 103 3.37 -16.52 -18.85
C LEU A 103 4.60 -16.85 -18.00
N GLY A 104 5.68 -17.31 -18.64
CA GLY A 104 6.96 -17.61 -17.99
C GLY A 104 7.63 -16.38 -17.38
N GLU A 105 8.89 -16.53 -16.97
CA GLU A 105 9.71 -15.45 -16.39
C GLU A 105 9.59 -14.14 -17.20
N VAL A 106 9.33 -13.02 -16.51
CA VAL A 106 9.18 -11.71 -17.14
C VAL A 106 10.56 -11.22 -17.57
N ALA A 107 10.77 -11.08 -18.88
CA ALA A 107 12.06 -10.65 -19.44
C ALA A 107 12.56 -9.36 -18.77
N GLY A 108 13.82 -9.36 -18.34
CA GLY A 108 14.45 -8.22 -17.67
C GLY A 108 14.26 -8.18 -16.14
N THR A 109 13.65 -9.21 -15.54
CA THR A 109 13.53 -9.34 -14.08
C THR A 109 14.58 -10.26 -13.46
N ASP A 110 15.42 -10.88 -14.29
CA ASP A 110 16.45 -11.87 -13.91
C ASP A 110 17.51 -11.30 -12.94
N SER A 111 17.61 -9.97 -12.84
CA SER A 111 18.51 -9.25 -11.92
C SER A 111 17.81 -8.74 -10.66
N ALA A 112 16.48 -8.83 -10.58
CA ALA A 112 15.69 -8.35 -9.44
C ALA A 112 15.71 -9.38 -8.31
N THR A 113 16.14 -8.97 -7.13
CA THR A 113 15.92 -9.79 -5.93
C THR A 113 14.44 -9.84 -5.57
N LEU A 114 14.01 -10.91 -4.90
CA LEU A 114 12.62 -11.07 -4.46
C LEU A 114 12.16 -9.87 -3.62
N GLU A 115 13.02 -9.37 -2.75
CA GLU A 115 12.76 -8.24 -1.86
C GLU A 115 12.54 -6.94 -2.66
N GLN A 116 13.35 -6.70 -3.70
CA GLN A 116 13.13 -5.56 -4.61
C GLN A 116 11.79 -5.68 -5.32
N VAL A 117 11.42 -6.86 -5.82
CA VAL A 117 10.12 -7.06 -6.48
C VAL A 117 8.98 -6.79 -5.50
N GLN A 118 9.08 -7.24 -4.24
CA GLN A 118 8.07 -6.98 -3.22
C GLN A 118 7.87 -5.49 -2.95
N VAL A 119 8.95 -4.72 -2.77
CA VAL A 119 8.88 -3.27 -2.53
C VAL A 119 8.35 -2.55 -3.77
N TYR A 120 8.87 -2.88 -4.95
CA TYR A 120 8.43 -2.34 -6.23
C TYR A 120 6.92 -2.51 -6.42
N CYS A 121 6.42 -3.74 -6.24
CA CYS A 121 5.00 -4.05 -6.46
C CYS A 121 4.09 -3.43 -5.40
N SER A 122 4.58 -3.25 -4.19
CA SER A 122 3.86 -2.51 -3.15
C SER A 122 3.71 -1.02 -3.52
N LEU A 123 4.78 -0.37 -3.99
CA LEU A 123 4.73 1.01 -4.48
C LEU A 123 3.80 1.15 -5.69
N TYR A 124 3.86 0.22 -6.64
CA TYR A 124 2.95 0.19 -7.79
C TYR A 124 1.48 0.11 -7.36
N ARG A 125 1.15 -0.85 -6.49
CA ARG A 125 -0.22 -1.02 -6.00
C ARG A 125 -0.69 0.20 -5.20
N SER A 126 0.18 0.75 -4.35
CA SER A 126 -0.18 1.90 -3.54
C SER A 126 -0.42 3.15 -4.38
N THR A 127 0.30 3.32 -5.49
CA THR A 127 0.06 4.41 -6.46
C THR A 127 -1.37 4.35 -7.02
N ARG A 128 -1.89 3.17 -7.33
CA ARG A 128 -3.27 2.98 -7.81
C ARG A 128 -4.31 3.32 -6.72
N GLU A 129 -4.05 2.93 -5.48
CA GLU A 129 -4.90 3.29 -4.33
C GLU A 129 -4.91 4.81 -4.08
N LEU A 130 -3.74 5.45 -4.14
CA LEU A 130 -3.60 6.90 -3.95
C LEU A 130 -4.29 7.69 -5.07
N LEU A 131 -4.25 7.22 -6.32
CA LEU A 131 -5.04 7.81 -7.40
C LEU A 131 -6.55 7.72 -7.12
N THR A 132 -7.01 6.64 -6.50
CA THR A 132 -8.40 6.50 -6.04
C THR A 132 -8.71 7.48 -4.91
N ILE A 133 -7.80 7.66 -3.94
CA ILE A 133 -7.95 8.70 -2.90
C ILE A 133 -8.07 10.09 -3.54
N ARG A 134 -7.22 10.40 -4.53
CA ARG A 134 -7.23 11.71 -5.23
C ARG A 134 -8.59 12.04 -5.82
N THR A 135 -9.25 11.09 -6.51
CA THR A 135 -10.58 11.33 -7.08
C THR A 135 -11.62 11.59 -5.99
N ARG A 136 -11.55 10.88 -4.86
CA ARG A 136 -12.42 11.10 -3.69
C ARG A 136 -12.20 12.48 -3.06
N LEU A 137 -10.95 12.92 -2.90
CA LEU A 137 -10.64 14.27 -2.39
C LEU A 137 -11.22 15.37 -3.28
N ASN A 138 -11.06 15.24 -4.60
CA ASN A 138 -11.60 16.19 -5.57
C ASN A 138 -13.13 16.25 -5.49
N HIS A 139 -13.78 15.08 -5.45
CA HIS A 139 -15.23 14.99 -5.30
C HIS A 139 -15.71 15.65 -4.00
N GLN A 140 -15.05 15.38 -2.88
CA GLN A 140 -15.37 15.97 -1.59
C GLN A 140 -15.20 17.49 -1.59
N ALA A 141 -14.14 18.02 -2.22
CA ALA A 141 -13.94 19.46 -2.39
C ALA A 141 -15.08 20.10 -3.21
N THR A 142 -15.57 19.43 -4.25
CA THR A 142 -16.71 19.91 -5.05
C THR A 142 -18.00 19.96 -4.22
N LEU A 143 -18.29 18.92 -3.43
CA LEU A 143 -19.47 18.89 -2.56
C LEU A 143 -19.45 20.03 -1.52
N LEU A 144 -18.29 20.30 -0.92
CA LEU A 144 -18.14 21.38 0.06
C LEU A 144 -18.36 22.76 -0.57
N ASN A 145 -17.85 23.00 -1.78
CA ASN A 145 -18.09 24.26 -2.51
C ASN A 145 -19.57 24.45 -2.88
N ALA A 146 -20.26 23.37 -3.26
CA ALA A 146 -21.68 23.42 -3.60
C ALA A 146 -22.55 23.75 -2.38
N GLY A 147 -22.19 23.23 -1.20
CA GLY A 147 -22.90 23.52 0.05
C GLY A 147 -22.74 24.98 0.54
N THR A 148 -21.62 25.64 0.21
CA THR A 148 -21.38 27.05 0.58
C THR A 148 -22.05 28.07 -0.36
N GLY A 149 -22.62 27.63 -1.48
CA GLY A 149 -23.12 28.51 -2.56
C GLY A 149 -24.63 28.82 -2.55
N SER A 150 -25.40 28.37 -1.56
CA SER A 150 -26.86 28.61 -1.52
C SER A 150 -27.23 29.97 -0.92
N GLY A 151 -26.74 31.05 -1.53
CA GLY A 151 -27.14 32.42 -1.23
C GLY A 151 -27.08 33.27 -2.49
N GLY A 152 -28.16 33.28 -3.29
CA GLY A 152 -28.39 34.39 -4.24
C GLY A 152 -28.38 34.11 -5.74
N ARG A 153 -28.94 32.99 -6.24
CA ARG A 153 -29.40 32.94 -7.64
C ARG A 153 -30.82 32.39 -7.75
N LYS A 154 -31.73 33.24 -8.23
CA LYS A 154 -33.13 32.90 -8.57
C LYS A 154 -33.15 31.66 -9.49
N PRO A 155 -34.01 30.66 -9.21
CA PRO A 155 -34.06 29.44 -9.99
C PRO A 155 -34.81 29.67 -11.31
N THR A 156 -34.09 29.56 -12.43
CA THR A 156 -34.71 29.27 -13.72
C THR A 156 -34.99 27.77 -13.76
N ARG A 157 -36.27 27.41 -13.89
CA ARG A 157 -36.82 26.05 -14.02
C ARG A 157 -35.89 25.12 -14.83
N GLN A 158 -35.45 24.01 -14.24
CA GLN A 158 -35.40 22.70 -14.92
C GLN A 158 -35.05 21.52 -13.98
N ALA A 159 -35.83 20.46 -14.14
CA ALA A 159 -35.60 19.06 -13.80
C ALA A 159 -35.47 18.64 -12.31
N THR A 160 -36.48 17.87 -11.90
CA THR A 160 -36.60 17.05 -10.68
C THR A 160 -35.44 16.05 -10.54
N LYS A 161 -34.26 16.51 -10.09
CA LYS A 161 -33.26 15.65 -9.45
C LYS A 161 -33.42 15.76 -7.94
N LYS A 162 -33.71 14.62 -7.31
CA LYS A 162 -33.81 14.45 -5.85
C LYS A 162 -32.60 15.14 -5.18
N PRO A 163 -32.80 16.03 -4.20
CA PRO A 163 -31.68 16.73 -3.56
C PRO A 163 -30.79 15.71 -2.87
N VAL A 164 -29.54 15.59 -3.32
CA VAL A 164 -28.52 14.78 -2.64
C VAL A 164 -28.23 15.44 -1.31
N ASN A 165 -28.42 14.71 -0.21
CA ASN A 165 -28.13 15.20 1.13
C ASN A 165 -26.61 15.35 1.30
N ALA A 166 -26.10 16.55 0.98
CA ALA A 166 -24.67 16.90 0.97
C ALA A 166 -23.87 16.44 2.21
N PRO A 167 -24.34 16.61 3.47
CA PRO A 167 -23.59 16.16 4.64
C PRO A 167 -23.44 14.63 4.71
N ALA A 168 -24.43 13.86 4.25
CA ALA A 168 -24.31 12.40 4.20
C ALA A 168 -23.27 11.94 3.16
N ALA A 169 -23.25 12.57 1.98
CA ALA A 169 -22.31 12.25 0.91
C ALA A 169 -20.85 12.58 1.29
N VAL A 170 -20.61 13.70 2.00
CA VAL A 170 -19.28 14.07 2.51
C VAL A 170 -18.78 13.05 3.55
N ASN A 171 -19.66 12.57 4.43
CA ASN A 171 -19.31 11.58 5.45
C ASN A 171 -18.94 10.21 4.87
N VAL A 172 -19.65 9.74 3.83
CA VAL A 172 -19.30 8.50 3.11
C VAL A 172 -17.93 8.63 2.45
N SER A 173 -17.71 9.72 1.69
CA SER A 173 -16.43 9.98 1.03
C SER A 173 -15.25 10.03 2.01
N ARG A 174 -15.46 10.57 3.22
CA ARG A 174 -14.44 10.60 4.28
C ARG A 174 -14.07 9.19 4.75
N ARG A 175 -15.06 8.33 5.01
CA ARG A 175 -14.80 6.95 5.47
C ARG A 175 -14.02 6.16 4.44
N ASP A 176 -14.39 6.29 3.16
CA ASP A 176 -13.69 5.62 2.06
C ASP A 176 -12.21 6.01 2.00
N VAL A 177 -11.90 7.30 2.14
CA VAL A 177 -10.50 7.76 2.16
C VAL A 177 -9.74 7.18 3.37
N LEU A 178 -10.35 7.16 4.56
CA LEU A 178 -9.70 6.60 5.75
C LEU A 178 -9.44 5.09 5.63
N VAL A 179 -10.37 4.33 5.04
CA VAL A 179 -10.18 2.90 4.75
C VAL A 179 -9.01 2.68 3.80
N LEU A 180 -8.90 3.49 2.74
CA LEU A 180 -7.78 3.41 1.80
C LEU A 180 -6.45 3.80 2.45
N VAL A 181 -6.46 4.83 3.31
CA VAL A 181 -5.26 5.24 4.07
C VAL A 181 -4.78 4.10 4.98
N GLU A 182 -5.67 3.46 5.73
CA GLU A 182 -5.33 2.34 6.61
C GLU A 182 -4.81 1.13 5.81
N SER A 183 -5.49 0.76 4.71
CA SER A 183 -5.04 -0.28 3.79
C SER A 183 -3.62 -0.01 3.26
N SER A 184 -3.35 1.23 2.85
CA SER A 184 -2.02 1.65 2.41
C SER A 184 -0.98 1.57 3.53
N ARG A 185 -1.28 1.98 4.78
CA ARG A 185 -0.38 1.83 5.92
C ARG A 185 -0.06 0.36 6.23
N GLN A 186 -1.07 -0.50 6.22
CA GLN A 186 -0.89 -1.93 6.45
C GLN A 186 0.07 -2.54 5.42
N ARG A 187 -0.08 -2.14 4.15
CA ARG A 187 0.81 -2.59 3.06
C ARG A 187 2.24 -2.08 3.26
N LEU A 188 2.42 -0.82 3.65
CA LEU A 188 3.74 -0.27 3.95
C LEU A 188 4.42 -1.00 5.12
N ALA A 189 3.64 -1.41 6.13
CA ALA A 189 4.16 -2.19 7.25
C ALA A 189 4.57 -3.61 6.82
N GLN A 190 3.83 -4.24 5.89
CA GLN A 190 4.14 -5.57 5.37
C GLN A 190 5.44 -5.63 4.58
N ILE A 191 5.83 -4.54 3.92
CA ILE A 191 7.06 -4.49 3.12
C ILE A 191 8.30 -4.05 3.90
N GLN A 192 8.17 -3.58 5.15
CA GLN A 192 9.34 -3.15 5.94
C GLN A 192 10.43 -4.23 6.07
N PRO A 193 10.10 -5.52 6.28
CA PRO A 193 11.12 -6.57 6.36
C PRO A 193 11.92 -6.75 5.06
N ALA A 194 11.36 -6.37 3.90
CA ALA A 194 12.02 -6.46 2.61
C ALA A 194 13.07 -5.35 2.40
N PHE A 195 13.05 -4.28 3.20
CA PHE A 195 14.11 -3.27 3.15
C PHE A 195 15.37 -3.77 3.87
N PRO A 196 16.57 -3.39 3.38
CA PRO A 196 17.81 -3.48 4.14
C PRO A 196 17.65 -2.87 5.54
N GLU A 197 18.29 -3.48 6.56
CA GLU A 197 18.12 -3.11 7.97
C GLU A 197 18.34 -1.61 8.25
N ASP A 198 19.31 -1.00 7.59
CA ASP A 198 19.66 0.42 7.72
C ASP A 198 18.65 1.38 7.05
N LEU A 199 17.75 0.85 6.21
CA LEU A 199 16.74 1.61 5.46
C LEU A 199 15.31 1.28 5.91
N ARG A 200 15.13 0.56 7.01
CA ARG A 200 13.78 0.27 7.55
C ARG A 200 13.17 1.51 8.18
N ILE A 201 11.89 1.75 7.86
CA ILE A 201 11.12 2.87 8.38
C ILE A 201 10.11 2.34 9.41
N SER A 202 10.04 3.00 10.56
CA SER A 202 8.95 2.74 11.52
C SER A 202 7.63 3.28 11.00
N VAL A 203 6.76 2.39 10.53
CA VAL A 203 5.38 2.76 10.15
C VAL A 203 4.52 2.69 11.40
N THR A 204 4.23 3.84 12.01
CA THR A 204 3.33 3.91 13.17
C THR A 204 1.93 3.48 12.75
N ARG A 205 1.41 2.40 13.36
CA ARG A 205 0.00 2.05 13.21
C ARG A 205 -0.85 3.05 13.98
N SER A 206 -1.85 3.61 13.32
CA SER A 206 -2.96 4.32 13.95
C SER A 206 -3.77 3.32 14.78
N THR A 207 -3.44 3.16 16.06
CA THR A 207 -4.24 2.38 17.00
C THR A 207 -5.58 3.10 17.17
N THR A 208 -6.56 2.75 16.35
CA THR A 208 -7.95 3.15 16.60
C THR A 208 -8.32 2.49 17.93
N PRO A 209 -8.63 3.25 19.00
CA PRO A 209 -9.00 2.64 20.27
C PRO A 209 -10.22 1.78 20.00
N SER A 210 -10.07 0.46 20.20
CA SER A 210 -11.18 -0.48 20.19
C SER A 210 -12.16 0.01 21.23
N ARG A 211 -13.25 0.62 20.77
CA ARG A 211 -14.37 1.03 21.61
C ARG A 211 -15.02 -0.28 22.05
N SER A 212 -14.50 -0.85 23.13
CA SER A 212 -15.03 -2.03 23.78
C SER A 212 -16.47 -1.69 24.18
N ALA A 213 -17.42 -2.20 23.40
CA ALA A 213 -18.83 -2.11 23.70
C ALA A 213 -19.09 -3.00 24.91
N ASN A 214 -18.91 -2.41 26.09
CA ASN A 214 -19.37 -2.99 27.34
C ASN A 214 -20.90 -2.83 27.35
N VAL A 215 -21.60 -3.80 26.76
CA VAL A 215 -23.05 -3.93 26.89
C VAL A 215 -23.28 -4.69 28.20
N ARG A 216 -23.77 -3.96 29.21
CA ARG A 216 -24.42 -4.54 30.39
C ARG A 216 -25.87 -4.85 30.08
#